data_AF-A0A235F5B3-F1
#
_entry.id   AF-A0A235F5B3-F1
#
_cell.length_a   1.000
_cell.length_b   1.000
_cell.length_c   1.000
_cell.angle_alpha   90.00
_cell.angle_beta   90.00
_cell.angle_gamma   90.00
#
_symmetry.space_group_name_H-M   'P 1'
#
loop_
_entity.id
_entity.type
_entity.pdbx_description
1 polymer ?
#
loop_
_entity_poly.entity_id
_entity_poly.type
_entity_poly.pdbx_seq_one_letter_code
_entity_poly.pdbx_strand_id
1 'polypeptide(L)'
;MILRLNLLLSDQISFRLLGKNSCVMKRTSVVQSVVVDVFDSAGVFEAGDSGEINCLSYAIALQRQNARFGSYNLQFVDYDAFKVTIPIADFPSPVKKRTFNEHPFITVGKITSVGFANSAVFHIGNTGNVRLESRALQIRNFIARPPGWTERRNV
;
A
#
# COMPACT_ATOMS: atom_id res chain seq x y z
N MET A 1 -14.72 21.92 18.66
CA MET A 1 -15.48 20.65 18.73
C MET A 1 -14.54 19.53 18.31
N ILE A 2 -13.85 18.93 19.29
CA ILE A 2 -12.77 17.97 19.07
C ILE A 2 -13.41 16.57 19.12
N LEU A 3 -13.60 15.95 17.97
CA LEU A 3 -14.00 14.55 17.91
C LEU A 3 -12.76 13.68 18.09
N ARG A 4 -12.63 13.10 19.29
CA ARG A 4 -11.87 11.86 19.50
C ARG A 4 -12.54 10.75 18.69
N LEU A 5 -11.79 10.05 17.86
CA LEU A 5 -12.21 8.76 17.32
C LEU A 5 -11.25 7.68 17.86
N ASN A 6 -11.73 6.97 18.87
CA ASN A 6 -11.17 5.69 19.29
C ASN A 6 -11.46 4.68 18.17
N LEU A 7 -10.44 4.12 17.54
CA LEU A 7 -10.56 2.92 16.72
C LEU A 7 -9.76 1.79 17.38
N LEU A 8 -10.51 0.96 18.10
CA LEU A 8 -10.16 -0.41 18.45
C LEU A 8 -10.32 -1.28 17.20
N LEU A 9 -9.31 -2.12 16.94
CA LEU A 9 -9.24 -3.38 16.16
C LEU A 9 -7.99 -3.38 15.28
N SER A 10 -6.89 -3.92 15.80
CA SER A 10 -6.43 -5.31 15.53
C SER A 10 -5.83 -5.47 14.14
N ASP A 11 -4.54 -5.20 14.00
CA ASP A 11 -3.59 -6.21 13.53
C ASP A 11 -2.13 -5.73 13.65
N GLN A 12 -1.38 -6.49 14.46
CA GLN A 12 0.06 -6.76 14.45
C GLN A 12 1.01 -5.70 13.84
N ILE A 13 1.53 -4.80 14.69
CA ILE A 13 2.84 -4.17 14.44
C ILE A 13 3.90 -5.22 14.79
N SER A 14 4.38 -5.97 13.81
CA SER A 14 5.46 -6.95 13.97
C SER A 14 6.81 -6.37 13.54
N PHE A 15 7.64 -5.96 14.50
CA PHE A 15 9.05 -5.67 14.24
C PHE A 15 9.86 -6.97 14.30
N ARG A 16 10.41 -7.41 13.17
CA ARG A 16 11.31 -8.57 13.09
C ARG A 16 12.68 -8.14 12.54
N LEU A 17 13.60 -7.86 13.45
CA LEU A 17 15.01 -7.60 13.12
C LEU A 17 15.67 -8.93 12.70
N LEU A 18 15.78 -9.18 11.40
CA LEU A 18 16.57 -10.29 10.86
C LEU A 18 18.00 -9.82 10.64
N GLY A 19 18.86 -10.07 11.62
CA GLY A 19 20.31 -9.94 11.47
C GLY A 19 20.84 -10.93 10.43
N LYS A 20 21.44 -10.42 9.36
CA LYS A 20 22.34 -11.18 8.49
C LYS A 20 23.61 -10.38 8.21
N ASN A 21 24.72 -11.03 8.49
CA ASN A 21 26.08 -10.52 8.36
C ASN A 21 26.51 -10.46 6.89
N SER A 22 26.43 -9.28 6.28
CA SER A 22 27.31 -8.87 5.17
C SER A 22 27.39 -7.34 5.18
N CYS A 23 28.43 -6.81 5.85
CA CYS A 23 28.67 -5.37 5.93
C CYS A 23 29.17 -4.84 4.58
N VAL A 24 28.23 -4.58 3.68
CA VAL A 24 28.40 -3.56 2.65
C VAL A 24 28.11 -2.23 3.35
N MET A 25 29.01 -1.25 3.31
CA MET A 25 28.76 0.07 3.90
C MET A 25 27.56 0.74 3.22
N LYS A 26 26.39 0.61 3.85
CA LYS A 26 25.15 1.26 3.46
C LYS A 26 25.06 2.61 4.16
N ARG A 27 24.44 3.59 3.50
CA ARG A 27 24.23 4.92 4.10
C ARG A 27 23.16 4.84 5.18
N THR A 28 23.33 5.60 6.25
CA THR A 28 22.34 5.79 7.31
C THR A 28 21.48 7.01 6.99
N SER A 29 20.16 6.84 7.01
CA SER A 29 19.21 7.96 6.87
C SER A 29 19.00 8.63 8.23
N VAL A 30 19.27 9.93 8.31
CA VAL A 30 19.09 10.76 9.50
C VAL A 30 17.98 11.76 9.19
N VAL A 31 16.79 11.54 9.73
CA VAL A 31 15.63 12.41 9.52
C VAL A 31 15.32 13.15 10.81
N GLN A 32 15.28 14.48 10.77
CA GLN A 32 15.08 15.30 11.96
C GLN A 32 13.59 15.42 12.37
N SER A 33 12.66 15.42 11.42
CA SER A 33 11.23 15.41 11.71
C SER A 33 10.44 14.68 10.63
N VAL A 34 9.44 13.91 11.06
CA VAL A 34 8.46 13.27 10.19
C VAL A 34 7.07 13.63 10.71
N VAL A 35 6.20 14.09 9.82
CA VAL A 35 4.79 14.38 10.10
C VAL A 35 3.96 13.61 9.09
N VAL A 36 3.03 12.80 9.59
CA VAL A 36 2.07 12.07 8.78
C VAL A 36 0.68 12.33 9.34
N ASP A 37 -0.21 12.89 8.52
CA ASP A 37 -1.54 13.31 9.00
C ASP A 37 -2.53 12.13 9.05
N VAL A 38 -2.47 11.21 8.08
CA VAL A 38 -3.38 10.06 7.97
C VAL A 38 -2.63 8.77 7.68
N PHE A 39 -3.03 7.69 8.34
CA PHE A 39 -2.53 6.35 8.06
C PHE A 39 -3.71 5.37 8.10
N ASP A 40 -3.93 4.68 6.99
CA ASP A 40 -5.14 3.89 6.71
C ASP A 40 -4.78 2.47 6.23
N SER A 41 -5.79 1.69 5.86
CA SER A 41 -5.75 0.27 5.49
C SER A 41 -4.45 -0.20 4.84
N ALA A 42 -3.82 -1.24 5.40
CA ALA A 42 -2.59 -1.85 4.88
C ALA A 42 -1.44 -0.84 4.59
N GLY A 43 -1.42 0.31 5.26
CA GLY A 43 -0.25 1.18 5.33
C GLY A 43 0.87 0.55 6.16
N VAL A 44 2.12 0.77 5.80
CA VAL A 44 3.30 0.41 6.59
C VAL A 44 4.20 1.63 6.75
N PHE A 45 4.56 1.96 7.99
CA PHE A 45 5.57 2.96 8.31
C PHE A 45 6.77 2.23 8.91
N GLU A 46 7.92 2.31 8.25
CA GLU A 46 9.15 1.66 8.68
C GLU A 46 10.27 2.69 8.81
N ALA A 47 11.04 2.62 9.89
CA ALA A 47 12.26 3.41 10.08
C ALA A 47 13.39 2.49 10.53
N GLY A 48 14.36 2.27 9.65
CA GLY A 48 15.42 1.29 9.81
C GLY A 48 15.70 0.53 8.52
N ASP A 49 16.49 -0.53 8.61
CA ASP A 49 16.78 -1.37 7.46
C ASP A 49 15.79 -2.53 7.40
N SER A 50 15.10 -2.69 6.26
CA SER A 50 14.15 -3.77 6.01
C SER A 50 14.73 -4.81 5.05
N GLY A 51 14.37 -6.08 5.27
CA GLY A 51 14.74 -7.19 4.37
C GLY A 51 13.64 -7.49 3.36
N GLU A 52 12.39 -7.46 3.81
CA GLU A 52 11.21 -7.66 2.99
C GLU A 52 10.00 -6.93 3.59
N ILE A 53 9.16 -6.35 2.74
CA ILE A 53 7.88 -5.74 3.17
C ILE A 53 6.79 -6.18 2.19
N ASN A 54 5.74 -6.83 2.66
CA ASN A 54 4.63 -7.24 1.79
C ASN A 54 3.31 -6.69 2.31
N CYS A 55 2.47 -6.17 1.41
CA CYS A 55 1.19 -5.56 1.73
C CYS A 55 0.18 -5.96 0.66
N LEU A 56 -1.04 -6.26 1.07
CA LEU A 56 -2.09 -6.63 0.14
C LEU A 56 -3.41 -6.05 0.64
N SER A 57 -4.18 -5.38 -0.22
CA SER A 57 -5.43 -4.71 0.17
C SER A 57 -6.48 -4.89 -0.92
N TYR A 58 -7.53 -5.65 -0.64
CA TYR A 58 -8.67 -5.81 -1.54
C TYR A 58 -9.91 -5.21 -0.92
N ALA A 59 -10.58 -4.33 -1.67
CA ALA A 59 -11.77 -3.64 -1.21
C ALA A 59 -12.87 -3.70 -2.28
N ILE A 60 -14.09 -4.06 -1.88
CA ILE A 60 -15.28 -3.92 -2.70
C ILE A 60 -16.25 -2.97 -1.99
N ALA A 61 -16.59 -1.87 -2.65
CA ALA A 61 -17.57 -0.91 -2.17
C ALA A 61 -18.86 -1.02 -2.99
N LEU A 62 -19.90 -1.65 -2.44
CA LEU A 62 -21.21 -1.76 -3.09
C LEU A 62 -22.13 -0.63 -2.63
N GLN A 63 -22.44 0.29 -3.54
CA GLN A 63 -23.44 1.35 -3.34
C GLN A 63 -24.75 0.96 -4.01
N ARG A 64 -25.86 1.04 -3.29
CA ARG A 64 -27.19 0.65 -3.79
C ARG A 64 -28.17 1.82 -3.74
N GLN A 65 -29.04 1.89 -4.72
CA GLN A 65 -30.15 2.85 -4.73
C GLN A 65 -31.22 2.54 -3.67
N ASN A 66 -31.41 1.27 -3.32
CA ASN A 66 -32.30 0.85 -2.23
C ASN A 66 -31.50 0.09 -1.17
N ALA A 67 -31.62 0.54 0.07
CA ALA A 67 -31.01 -0.06 1.24
C ALA A 67 -31.78 -1.31 1.67
N ARG A 68 -31.56 -2.42 0.94
CA ARG A 68 -31.86 -3.74 1.48
C ARG A 68 -30.67 -4.14 2.35
N PHE A 69 -30.91 -4.30 3.63
CA PHE A 69 -29.92 -4.79 4.59
C PHE A 69 -30.02 -6.31 4.64
N GLY A 70 -28.92 -6.99 4.34
CA GLY A 70 -28.81 -8.45 4.33
C GLY A 70 -27.37 -8.88 4.05
N SER A 71 -27.03 -10.14 4.32
CA SER A 71 -25.72 -10.69 3.98
C SER A 71 -25.60 -10.84 2.46
N TYR A 72 -24.55 -10.25 1.88
CA TYR A 72 -24.21 -10.41 0.47
C TYR A 72 -22.92 -11.19 0.35
N ASN A 73 -22.96 -12.27 -0.43
CA ASN A 73 -21.77 -13.02 -0.81
C ASN A 73 -21.13 -12.31 -2.01
N LEU A 74 -20.25 -11.35 -1.74
CA LEU A 74 -19.39 -10.75 -2.76
C LEU A 74 -18.03 -11.43 -2.65
N GLN A 75 -17.66 -12.26 -3.63
CA GLN A 75 -16.34 -12.87 -3.66
C GLN A 75 -15.44 -12.12 -4.63
N PHE A 76 -14.19 -11.86 -4.25
CA PHE A 76 -13.22 -11.20 -5.12
C PHE A 76 -13.00 -11.96 -6.44
N VAL A 77 -13.11 -13.30 -6.40
CA VAL A 77 -12.99 -14.18 -7.57
C VAL A 77 -14.09 -13.97 -8.60
N ASP A 78 -15.21 -13.32 -8.27
CA ASP A 78 -16.28 -13.07 -9.24
C ASP A 78 -15.97 -11.89 -10.16
N TYR A 79 -14.95 -11.09 -9.82
CA TYR A 79 -14.63 -9.84 -10.49
C TYR A 79 -13.27 -9.93 -11.18
N ASP A 80 -13.24 -9.66 -12.48
CA ASP A 80 -11.99 -9.73 -13.27
C ASP A 80 -10.93 -8.75 -12.77
N ALA A 81 -11.35 -7.65 -12.14
CA ALA A 81 -10.47 -6.70 -11.47
C ALA A 81 -9.49 -7.37 -10.49
N PHE A 82 -9.86 -8.48 -9.85
CA PHE A 82 -9.03 -9.22 -8.89
C PHE A 82 -8.32 -10.44 -9.49
N LYS A 83 -8.57 -10.77 -10.77
CA LYS A 83 -7.95 -11.91 -11.47
C LYS A 83 -6.73 -11.52 -12.30
N VAL A 84 -6.61 -10.25 -12.67
CA VAL A 84 -5.50 -9.78 -13.52
C VAL A 84 -4.16 -10.00 -12.83
N THR A 85 -3.21 -10.70 -13.45
CA THR A 85 -1.86 -10.86 -12.90
C THR A 85 -1.08 -9.54 -13.03
N ILE A 86 -0.34 -9.16 -11.99
CA ILE A 86 0.58 -8.01 -12.05
C ILE A 86 1.74 -8.38 -12.97
N PRO A 87 2.02 -7.62 -14.04
CA PRO A 87 3.17 -7.88 -14.90
C PRO A 87 4.45 -7.64 -14.08
N ILE A 88 5.25 -8.69 -13.92
CA ILE A 88 6.57 -8.59 -13.32
C ILE A 88 7.55 -8.27 -14.44
N ALA A 89 8.29 -7.17 -14.32
CA ALA A 89 9.36 -6.88 -15.28
C ALA A 89 10.45 -7.95 -15.18
N ASP A 90 10.90 -8.47 -16.31
CA ASP A 90 12.07 -9.33 -16.36
C ASP A 90 13.28 -8.56 -15.81
N PHE A 91 13.91 -9.09 -14.77
CA PHE A 91 15.10 -8.47 -14.21
C PHE A 91 16.24 -8.56 -15.23
N PRO A 92 16.93 -7.45 -15.55
CA PRO A 92 18.14 -7.53 -16.35
C PRO A 92 19.18 -8.40 -15.62
N SER A 93 20.06 -9.02 -16.40
CA SER A 93 21.15 -9.86 -15.90
C SER A 93 21.89 -9.16 -14.74
N PRO A 94 22.38 -9.91 -13.74
CA PRO A 94 22.99 -9.31 -12.55
C PRO A 94 24.22 -8.48 -12.92
N VAL A 95 24.04 -7.15 -12.98
CA VAL A 95 25.14 -6.20 -13.19
C VAL A 95 25.86 -6.00 -11.87
N LYS A 96 27.18 -6.21 -11.87
CA LYS A 96 28.03 -5.89 -10.71
C LYS A 96 28.21 -4.38 -10.61
N LYS A 97 27.36 -3.74 -9.80
CA LYS A 97 27.53 -2.32 -9.41
C LYS A 97 28.35 -2.22 -8.13
N ARG A 98 29.40 -1.40 -8.14
CA ARG A 98 30.05 -0.91 -6.92
C ARG A 98 29.65 0.54 -6.72
N THR A 99 29.20 0.88 -5.52
CA THR A 99 28.82 2.25 -5.15
C THR A 99 29.78 2.72 -4.08
N PHE A 100 30.39 3.89 -4.27
CA PHE A 100 31.17 4.57 -3.27
C PHE A 100 30.40 5.81 -2.80
N ASN A 101 30.22 5.94 -1.49
CA ASN A 101 29.52 7.08 -0.90
C ASN A 101 30.57 7.91 -0.15
N GLU A 102 30.79 9.15 -0.57
CA GLU A 102 31.70 10.08 0.12
C GLU A 102 31.22 10.41 1.54
N HIS A 103 29.90 10.42 1.74
CA HIS A 103 29.27 10.67 3.03
C HIS A 103 28.40 9.50 3.49
N PRO A 104 28.59 9.00 4.73
CA PRO A 104 27.85 7.85 5.26
C PRO A 104 26.40 8.19 5.65
N PHE A 105 26.06 9.48 5.77
CA PHE A 105 24.75 9.94 6.22
C PHE A 105 23.95 10.59 5.09
N ILE A 106 22.66 10.29 5.01
CA ILE A 106 21.67 11.05 4.25
C ILE A 106 20.87 11.86 5.27
N THR A 107 21.10 13.16 5.35
CA THR A 107 20.42 14.02 6.32
C THR A 107 19.21 14.69 5.68
N VAL A 108 18.04 14.52 6.30
CA VAL A 108 16.78 15.12 5.87
C VAL A 108 16.20 15.91 7.04
N GLY A 109 15.87 17.19 6.80
CA GLY A 109 15.33 18.06 7.86
C GLY A 109 13.91 17.68 8.26
N LYS A 110 12.96 17.71 7.31
CA LYS A 110 11.55 17.43 7.59
C LYS A 110 10.90 16.67 6.45
N ILE A 111 10.15 15.64 6.79
CA ILE A 111 9.26 14.93 5.88
C ILE A 111 7.83 15.17 6.33
N THR A 112 6.95 15.56 5.41
CA THR A 112 5.52 15.75 5.66
C THR A 112 4.71 14.98 4.64
N SER A 113 3.78 14.15 5.09
CA SER A 113 2.84 13.42 4.24
C SER A 113 1.42 13.59 4.75
N VAL A 114 0.48 13.80 3.82
CA VAL A 114 -0.96 13.88 4.14
C VAL A 114 -1.49 12.51 4.54
N GLY A 115 -0.98 11.43 3.94
CA GLY A 115 -1.23 10.10 4.46
C GLY A 115 -0.92 8.94 3.52
N PHE A 116 -1.05 7.74 4.08
CA PHE A 116 -0.79 6.47 3.41
C PHE A 116 -1.98 5.54 3.61
N ALA A 117 -2.42 4.88 2.54
CA ALA A 117 -3.56 3.99 2.54
C ALA A 117 -3.39 2.92 1.46
N ASN A 118 -4.10 1.81 1.59
CA ASN A 118 -4.26 0.79 0.56
C ASN A 118 -2.93 0.20 0.05
N SER A 119 -2.25 -0.56 0.91
CA SER A 119 -0.96 -1.21 0.58
C SER A 119 0.13 -0.20 0.22
N ALA A 120 0.32 0.80 1.09
CA ALA A 120 1.31 1.85 0.92
C ALA A 120 2.43 1.74 1.97
N VAL A 121 3.69 1.87 1.57
CA VAL A 121 4.84 1.86 2.49
C VAL A 121 5.50 3.23 2.53
N PHE A 122 5.66 3.77 3.74
CA PHE A 122 6.56 4.87 4.05
C PHE A 122 7.78 4.31 4.77
N HIS A 123 8.94 4.32 4.12
CA HIS A 123 10.14 3.71 4.67
C HIS A 123 11.33 4.68 4.71
N ILE A 124 11.93 4.81 5.89
CA ILE A 124 13.17 5.56 6.12
C ILE A 124 14.29 4.58 6.45
N GLY A 125 15.18 4.33 5.49
CA GLY A 125 16.36 3.47 5.70
C GLY A 125 16.65 2.62 4.46
N ASN A 126 17.37 1.52 4.64
CA ASN A 126 17.65 0.61 3.53
C ASN A 126 16.50 -0.36 3.33
N THR A 127 15.94 -0.43 2.12
CA THR A 127 14.91 -1.43 1.80
C THR A 127 15.46 -2.60 1.00
N GLY A 128 15.03 -3.80 1.38
CA GLY A 128 15.12 -5.01 0.59
C GLY A 128 13.90 -5.15 -0.33
N ASN A 129 13.37 -6.36 -0.47
CA ASN A 129 12.33 -6.62 -1.46
C ASN A 129 10.93 -6.28 -0.92
N VAL A 130 10.19 -5.38 -1.55
CA VAL A 130 8.88 -4.95 -1.03
C VAL A 130 7.79 -5.11 -2.07
N ARG A 131 6.83 -6.02 -1.89
CA ARG A 131 5.72 -6.25 -2.84
C ARG A 131 4.38 -5.88 -2.22
N LEU A 132 3.76 -4.84 -2.75
CA LEU A 132 2.50 -4.35 -2.25
C LEU A 132 1.44 -4.35 -3.35
N GLU A 133 0.23 -4.80 -3.07
CA GLU A 133 -0.86 -4.86 -4.04
C GLU A 133 -2.13 -4.29 -3.41
N SER A 134 -2.83 -3.38 -4.08
CA SER A 134 -4.15 -2.96 -3.63
C SER A 134 -5.14 -2.88 -4.78
N ARG A 135 -6.31 -3.51 -4.65
CA ARG A 135 -7.39 -3.50 -5.65
C ARG A 135 -8.68 -3.05 -4.99
N ALA A 136 -9.23 -1.94 -5.48
CA ALA A 136 -10.50 -1.40 -5.01
C ALA A 136 -11.52 -1.41 -6.16
N LEU A 137 -12.68 -2.01 -5.93
CA LEU A 137 -13.80 -2.03 -6.88
C LEU A 137 -15.02 -1.36 -6.26
N GLN A 138 -15.50 -0.29 -6.89
CA GLN A 138 -16.76 0.34 -6.49
C GLN A 138 -17.88 -0.01 -7.47
N ILE A 139 -18.95 -0.60 -6.95
CA ILE A 139 -20.10 -1.05 -7.73
C ILE A 139 -21.30 -0.21 -7.34
N ARG A 140 -22.01 0.33 -8.34
CA ARG A 140 -23.29 0.99 -8.14
C ARG A 140 -24.42 0.13 -8.68
N ASN A 141 -25.35 -0.24 -7.82
CA ASN A 141 -26.54 -1.01 -8.18
C ASN A 141 -27.76 -0.09 -8.25
N PHE A 142 -28.30 0.08 -9.46
CA PHE A 142 -29.47 0.89 -9.76
C PHE A 142 -30.69 -0.02 -9.99
N ILE A 143 -31.86 0.42 -9.54
CA ILE A 143 -33.13 -0.33 -9.71
C ILE A 143 -33.66 -0.17 -11.14
N ALA A 144 -33.41 1.00 -11.73
CA ALA A 144 -33.78 1.32 -13.09
C ALA A 144 -32.55 1.78 -13.86
N ARG A 145 -32.60 1.64 -15.19
CA ARG A 145 -31.56 2.14 -16.08
C ARG A 145 -31.35 3.64 -15.82
N PRO A 146 -30.12 4.09 -15.53
CA PRO A 146 -29.87 5.52 -15.37
C PRO A 146 -30.09 6.24 -16.71
N PRO A 147 -30.74 7.42 -16.72
CA PRO A 147 -30.93 8.19 -17.93
C PRO A 147 -29.57 8.60 -18.53
N GLY A 148 -29.40 8.40 -19.84
CA GLY A 148 -28.18 8.77 -20.58
C GLY A 148 -27.19 7.64 -20.87
N TRP A 149 -27.40 6.41 -20.37
CA TRP A 149 -26.59 5.25 -20.76
C TRP A 149 -27.16 4.61 -22.03
N THR A 150 -26.56 4.84 -23.21
CA THR A 150 -26.80 4.04 -24.43
C THR A 150 -25.90 2.81 -24.42
N GLU A 151 -26.45 1.67 -24.82
CA GLU A 151 -25.74 0.39 -24.86
C GLU A 151 -24.59 0.50 -25.88
N ARG A 152 -23.34 0.37 -25.44
CA ARG A 152 -22.25 0.14 -26.38
C ARG A 152 -22.48 -1.25 -26.96
N ARG A 153 -23.09 -1.30 -28.14
CA ARG A 153 -23.14 -2.53 -28.96
C ARG A 153 -21.69 -2.98 -29.14
N ASN A 154 -21.38 -4.16 -28.61
CA ASN A 154 -20.09 -4.80 -28.80
C ASN A 154 -19.84 -4.92 -30.31
N VAL A 155 -18.76 -4.33 -30.79
CA VAL A 155 -18.16 -4.58 -32.11
C VAL A 155 -17.08 -5.63 -31.91
#